data_AF-A0A535PQF8-F1
#
_entry.id   AF-A0A535PQF8-F1
#
_cell.length_a   1.000
_cell.length_b   1.000
_cell.length_c   1.000
_cell.angle_alpha   90.00
_cell.angle_beta   90.00
_cell.angle_gamma   90.00
#
_symmetry.space_group_name_H-M   'P 1'
#
loop_
_entity.id
_entity.type
_entity.pdbx_description
1 polymer ?
#
loop_
_entity_poly.entity_id
_entity_poly.type
_entity_poly.pdbx_seq_one_letter_code
_entity_poly.pdbx_strand_id
1 'polypeptide(L)' 'SLSPQELQIAQMAASGLSNREIADRLFLSHRTVGAHLYRVFPKLGIVSRSELARALASLEPALTR' A
#
# COMPACT_ATOMS: atom_id res chain seq x y z
N SER A 1 3.86 -6.57 -10.47
CA SER A 1 4.09 -5.14 -10.24
C SER A 1 2.84 -4.50 -9.65
N LEU A 2 2.99 -3.40 -8.89
CA LEU A 2 1.86 -2.63 -8.39
C LEU A 2 1.44 -1.57 -9.43
N SER A 3 0.13 -1.29 -9.52
CA SER A 3 -0.31 -0.10 -10.25
C SER A 3 0.09 1.18 -9.48
N PRO A 4 0.13 2.36 -10.14
CA PRO A 4 0.41 3.62 -9.45
C PRO A 4 -0.51 3.87 -8.26
N GLN A 5 -1.80 3.58 -8.40
CA GLN A 5 -2.78 3.74 -7.32
C GLN A 5 -2.58 2.73 -6.19
N GLU A 6 -2.24 1.47 -6.51
CA GLU A 6 -1.90 0.45 -5.53
C GLU A 6 -0.64 0.83 -4.73
N LEU A 7 0.39 1.35 -5.40
CA LEU A 7 1.60 1.84 -4.76
C LEU A 7 1.30 3.02 -3.82
N GLN A 8 0.52 4.00 -4.29
CA GLN A 8 0.15 5.17 -3.49
C GLN A 8 -0.63 4.78 -2.23
N ILE A 9 -1.60 3.86 -2.35
CA ILE A 9 -2.35 3.32 -1.21
C ILE A 9 -1.43 2.54 -0.26
N ALA A 10 -0.54 1.70 -0.79
CA ALA A 10 0.40 0.92 0.00
C ALA A 10 1.36 1.80 0.80
N GLN A 11 1.87 2.89 0.20
CA GLN A 11 2.75 3.86 0.86
C GLN A 11 2.04 4.60 2.00
N MET A 12 0.82 5.10 1.76
CA MET A 12 0.03 5.73 2.84
C MET A 12 -0.32 4.75 3.95
N ALA A 13 -0.58 3.48 3.60
CA ALA A 13 -0.84 2.47 4.60
C ALA A 13 0.43 2.13 5.41
N ALA A 14 1.59 2.06 4.75
CA ALA A 14 2.89 1.85 5.40
C ALA A 14 3.26 3.00 6.35
N SER A 15 2.83 4.24 6.06
CA SER A 15 3.04 5.40 6.94
C SER A 15 2.03 5.51 8.10
N GLY A 16 1.13 4.53 8.24
CA GLY A 16 0.24 4.40 9.40
C GLY A 16 -1.21 4.86 9.19
N LEU A 17 -1.57 5.40 8.03
CA LEU A 17 -2.92 5.93 7.79
C LEU A 17 -3.96 4.82 7.66
N SER A 18 -5.01 4.85 8.46
CA SER A 18 -6.15 3.94 8.35
C SER A 18 -6.80 3.97 6.96
N ASN A 19 -7.54 2.92 6.61
CA ASN A 19 -8.26 2.87 5.33
C ASN A 19 -9.25 4.04 5.15
N ARG A 20 -9.76 4.60 6.26
CA ARG A 20 -10.67 5.75 6.23
C ARG A 20 -9.90 7.04 5.90
N GLU A 21 -8.77 7.29 6.57
CA GLU A 21 -7.94 8.46 6.27
C GLU A 21 -7.39 8.43 4.84
N ILE A 22 -7.00 7.25 4.33
CA ILE A 22 -6.58 7.08 2.94
C ILE A 22 -7.76 7.36 1.99
N ALA A 23 -8.94 6.83 2.32
CA ALA A 23 -10.14 7.02 1.52
C ALA A 23 -10.53 8.50 1.42
N ASP A 24 -10.48 9.24 2.53
CA ASP A 24 -10.76 10.67 2.58
C ASP A 24 -9.77 11.47 1.72
N ARG A 25 -8.48 11.10 1.73
CA ARG A 25 -7.44 11.77 0.90
C ARG A 25 -7.57 11.48 -0.59
N LEU A 26 -8.04 10.30 -0.95
CA LEU A 26 -8.15 9.85 -2.35
C LEU A 26 -9.56 9.99 -2.93
N PHE A 27 -10.52 10.52 -2.17
CA PHE A 27 -11.93 10.58 -2.54
C PHE A 27 -12.49 9.20 -2.92
N LEU A 28 -12.13 8.18 -2.13
CA LEU A 28 -12.57 6.80 -2.29
C LEU A 28 -13.43 6.36 -1.10
N SER A 29 -13.98 5.14 -1.17
CA SER A 29 -14.53 4.48 0.01
C SER A 29 -13.42 3.71 0.75
N HIS A 30 -13.53 3.61 2.08
CA HIS A 30 -12.62 2.78 2.89
C HIS A 30 -12.64 1.29 2.46
N ARG A 31 -13.75 0.81 1.88
CA ARG A 31 -13.89 -0.53 1.30
C ARG A 31 -13.04 -0.68 0.04
N THR A 32 -13.03 0.34 -0.82
CA THR A 32 -12.18 0.38 -2.01
C THR A 32 -10.71 0.32 -1.64
N VAL A 33 -10.28 1.11 -0.64
CA VAL A 33 -8.90 1.05 -0.10
C VAL A 33 -8.57 -0.35 0.42
N GLY A 34 -9.46 -0.96 1.20
CA GLY A 34 -9.28 -2.34 1.67
C GLY A 34 -9.15 -3.36 0.53
N ALA A 35 -9.94 -3.21 -0.52
CA ALA A 35 -9.86 -4.07 -1.71
C ALA A 35 -8.53 -3.89 -2.48
N HIS A 36 -7.98 -2.67 -2.54
CA HIS A 36 -6.64 -2.46 -3.09
C HIS A 36 -5.58 -3.14 -2.22
N LEU A 37 -5.61 -2.93 -0.90
CA LEU A 37 -4.64 -3.55 0.01
C LEU A 37 -4.69 -5.10 -0.05
N TYR A 38 -5.89 -5.68 -0.15
CA TYR A 38 -6.07 -7.11 -0.33
C TYR A 38 -5.37 -7.65 -1.60
N ARG A 39 -5.35 -6.87 -2.69
CA ARG A 39 -4.65 -7.24 -3.93
C ARG A 39 -3.15 -6.96 -3.85
N VAL A 40 -2.74 -5.94 -3.09
CA VAL A 40 -1.33 -5.56 -2.91
C VAL A 40 -0.56 -6.60 -2.11
N PHE A 41 -1.13 -7.13 -1.03
CA PHE A 41 -0.44 -8.06 -0.12
C PHE A 41 0.17 -9.28 -0.84
N PRO A 42 -0.58 -10.07 -1.63
CA PRO A 42 0.00 -11.19 -2.36
C PRO A 42 1.01 -10.75 -3.43
N LYS A 43 0.86 -9.56 -4.04
CA LYS A 43 1.84 -9.02 -5.00
C LYS A 43 3.18 -8.67 -4.34
N LEU A 44 3.17 -8.38 -3.04
CA LEU A 44 4.35 -8.10 -2.23
C LEU A 44 4.83 -9.31 -1.41
N GLY A 45 4.13 -10.44 -1.48
CA GLY A 45 4.46 -11.63 -0.71
C GLY A 45 4.27 -11.46 0.81
N ILE A 46 3.37 -10.58 1.25
CA ILE A 46 3.07 -10.32 2.66
C ILE A 46 1.63 -10.73 3.01
N VAL A 47 1.35 -10.88 4.30
CA VAL A 47 0.00 -11.25 4.79
C VAL A 47 -0.61 -10.18 5.69
N SER A 48 0.19 -9.24 6.19
CA SER A 48 -0.26 -8.23 7.14
C SER A 48 0.14 -6.82 6.74
N ARG A 49 -0.66 -5.85 7.19
CA ARG A 49 -0.42 -4.43 6.98
C ARG A 49 0.89 -3.95 7.62
N SER A 50 1.26 -4.51 8.78
CA SER A 50 2.51 -4.18 9.49
C SER A 50 3.77 -4.51 8.66
N GLU A 51 3.67 -5.43 7.71
CA GLU A 51 4.80 -5.79 6.85
C GLU A 51 5.00 -4.83 5.66
N LEU A 52 4.03 -3.95 5.37
CA LEU A 52 4.09 -3.06 4.20
C LEU A 52 5.34 -2.19 4.17
N ALA A 53 5.71 -1.58 5.30
CA ALA A 53 6.88 -0.70 5.38
C ALA A 53 8.16 -1.44 4.97
N ARG A 54 8.35 -2.66 5.49
CA ARG A 54 9.50 -3.51 5.15
C ARG A 54 9.46 -3.97 3.69
N ALA A 55 8.28 -4.39 3.21
CA ALA A 55 8.13 -4.90 1.85
C ALA A 55 8.39 -3.81 0.79
N LEU A 56 7.89 -2.60 1.01
CA LEU A 56 8.12 -1.46 0.11
C LEU A 56 9.58 -1.02 0.11
N ALA A 57 10.26 -1.02 1.27
CA ALA A 57 11.71 -0.72 1.32
C ALA A 57 12.55 -1.72 0.51
N SER A 58 12.06 -2.95 0.32
CA SER A 58 12.71 -3.98 -0.48
C SER A 58 12.44 -3.85 -2.00
N LEU A 59 11.52 -2.96 -2.42
CA LEU A 59 11.31 -2.60 -3.84
C LEU A 59 12.23 -1.46 -4.30
N GLU A 60 12.67 -0.62 -3.36
CA GLU A 60 13.57 0.53 -3.57
C GLU A 60 15.11 0.24 -3.63
N PRO A 61 15.65 -0.99 -3.87
CA PRO A 61 17.09 -1.14 -4.12
C PRO A 61 17.56 -0.65 -5.50
N ALA A 62 16.66 -0.33 -6.43
CA ALA A 62 17.00 -0.14 -7.85
C ALA A 62 17.11 1.33 -8.31
N LEU A 63 16.71 2.32 -7.50
CA LEU A 63 16.65 3.74 -7.88
C LEU A 63 17.71 4.63 -7.20
N THR A 64 18.56 4.06 -6.34
CA THR A 64 19.65 4.80 -5.64
C THR A 64 21.05 4.39 -6.14
N ARG A 65 21.20 4.05 -7.42
CA ARG A 65 22.51 3.89 -8.08
C ARG A 65 22.62 4.76 -9.32
#